data_AF-A0A661Y179-F1
#
_entry.id   AF-A0A661Y179-F1
#
_cell.length_a   1.000
_cell.length_b   1.000
_cell.length_c   1.000
_cell.angle_alpha   90.00
_cell.angle_beta   90.00
_cell.angle_gamma   90.00
#
_symmetry.space_group_name_H-M   'P 1'
#
loop_
_entity.id
_entity.type
_entity.pdbx_description
1 polymer ?
#
loop_
_entity_poly.entity_id
_entity_poly.type
_entity_poly.pdbx_seq_one_letter_code
_entity_poly.pdbx_strand_id
1 'polypeptide(L)' 'MKIEIEQALTALKRNGLILYPTDTLWGIGCDATNAD' A
#
# COMPACT_ATOMS: atom_id res chain seq x y z
N MET A 1 3.08 14.10 5.12
CA MET A 1 2.01 13.10 5.27
C MET A 1 1.08 12.96 4.06
N LYS A 2 0.54 14.04 3.47
CA LYS A 2 -0.36 13.94 2.29
C LYS A 2 0.33 13.35 1.05
N ILE A 3 1.59 13.73 0.82
CA ILE A 3 2.40 13.29 -0.33
C ILE A 3 2.67 11.78 -0.27
N GLU A 4 2.96 11.27 0.93
CA GLU A 4 3.30 9.87 1.19
C GLU A 4 2.07 8.97 0.99
N ILE A 5 0.88 9.44 1.39
CA ILE A 5 -0.38 8.76 1.10
C ILE A 5 -0.66 8.74 -0.40
N GLU A 6 -0.46 9.85 -1.11
CA GLU A 6 -0.64 9.93 -2.56
C GLU A 6 0.32 9.00 -3.32
N GLN A 7 1.56 8.89 -2.85
CA GLN A 7 2.56 7.95 -3.37
C GLN A 7 2.16 6.49 -3.13
N ALA A 8 1.72 6.14 -1.92
CA ALA A 8 1.24 4.80 -1.59
C ALA A 8 0.02 4.41 -2.45
N LEU A 9 -0.93 5.33 -2.63
CA LEU A 9 -2.08 5.12 -3.52
C LEU A 9 -1.66 4.92 -4.98
N THR A 10 -0.66 5.67 -5.45
CA THR A 10 -0.13 5.53 -6.81
C THR A 10 0.54 4.17 -7.01
N ALA A 11 1.25 3.66 -6.01
CA ALA A 11 1.86 2.32 -6.03
C ALA A 11 0.78 1.22 -6.09
N LEU A 12 -0.22 1.28 -5.20
CA LEU A 12 -1.32 0.30 -5.15
C LEU A 12 -2.11 0.26 -6.47
N LYS A 13 -2.46 1.43 -7.05
CA LYS A 13 -3.16 1.53 -8.33
C LYS A 13 -2.39 0.96 -9.53
N ARG A 14 -1.07 0.81 -9.41
CA ARG A 14 -0.20 0.21 -10.44
C ARG A 14 0.04 -1.28 -10.20
N ASN A 15 -0.82 -1.92 -9.42
CA ASN A 15 -0.67 -3.29 -8.93
C ASN A 15 0.63 -3.54 -8.16
N GLY A 16 1.15 -2.49 -7.51
CA GLY A 16 2.34 -2.56 -6.69
C GLY A 16 2.04 -3.02 -5.26
N LEU A 17 3.09 -3.46 -4.58
CA LEU A 17 3.06 -3.79 -3.16
C LEU A 17 3.60 -2.62 -2.33
N ILE A 18 3.05 -2.43 -1.14
CA ILE A 18 3.57 -1.47 -0.15
C ILE A 18 3.86 -2.16 1.17
N LEU A 19 4.90 -1.69 1.86
CA LEU A 19 5.25 -2.09 3.22
C LEU A 19 4.90 -0.94 4.16
N TYR A 20 4.14 -1.21 5.21
CA TYR A 20 3.69 -0.19 6.17
C TYR A 20 3.73 -0.70 7.61
N PRO A 21 4.05 0.17 8.59
CA PRO A 21 4.03 -0.20 10.00
C PRO A 21 2.59 -0.29 10.52
N THR A 22 2.33 -1.23 11.44
CA THR A 22 1.13 -1.24 12.29
C THR A 22 1.54 -1.08 13.75
N ASP A 23 0.56 -1.11 14.65
CA ASP A 23 0.76 -1.12 16.10
C ASP A 23 1.44 -2.41 16.61
N THR A 24 1.46 -3.47 15.80
CA THR A 24 1.91 -4.81 16.18
C THR A 24 3.08 -5.30 15.35
N LEU A 25 2.99 -5.21 14.01
CA LEU A 25 3.97 -5.76 13.08
C LEU A 25 4.08 -4.88 11.82
N TRP A 26 4.94 -5.28 10.88
CA TRP A 26 4.95 -4.71 9.54
C TRP A 26 3.94 -5.43 8.65
N GLY A 27 3.10 -4.67 7.96
CA GLY A 27 2.14 -5.16 6.98
C GLY A 27 2.64 -4.99 5.55
N ILE A 28 2.39 -5.99 4.71
CA ILE A 28 2.53 -5.89 3.26
C ILE A 28 1.12 -5.79 2.66
N GLY A 29 0.88 -4.79 1.82
CA GLY A 29 -0.44 -4.54 1.21
C GLY A 29 -0.40 -4.47 -0.31
N CYS A 30 -1.49 -4.91 -0.93
CA CYS A 30 -1.81 -4.79 -2.36
C CYS A 30 -3.27 -4.29 -2.53
N ASP A 31 -3.71 -4.08 -3.77
CA ASP A 31 -5.11 -3.82 -4.07
C ASP A 31 -5.95 -5.08 -3.84
N ALA A 32 -6.78 -5.09 -2.79
CA ALA A 32 -7.62 -6.23 -2.42
C ALA A 32 -8.74 -6.55 -3.42
N THR A 33 -9.01 -5.67 -4.38
CA THR A 33 -9.99 -5.90 -5.46
C THR A 33 -9.34 -6.49 -6.71
N ASN A 34 -8.01 -6.49 -6.78
CA ASN A 34 -7.27 -7.12 -7.85
C ASN A 34 -6.95 -8.57 -7.48
N ALA A 35 -7.44 -9.51 -8.28
CA ALA A 35 -7.25 -10.94 -8.09
C ALA A 35 -6.06 -11.50 -8.91
N ASP A 36 -5.45 -10.68 -9.76
CA ASP A 36 -4.28 -11.02 -10.57
C ASP A 36 -2.99 -11.11 -9.72
#